data_AF-Q683R3-F1
#
_entry.id   AF-Q683R3-F1
#
_cell.length_a   1.000
_cell.length_b   1.000
_cell.length_c   1.000
_cell.angle_alpha   90.00
_cell.angle_beta   90.00
_cell.angle_gamma   90.00
#
_symmetry.space_group_name_H-M   'P 1'
#
loop_
_entity.id
_entity.type
_entity.pdbx_description
1 polymer ?
#
loop_
_entity_poly.entity_id
_entity_poly.type
_entity_poly.pdbx_seq_one_letter_code
_entity_poly.pdbx_strand_id
1 'polypeptide(L)'
;GKLQANLERLTDVHLHFVPSVGPEFFGPLQKNIHTFIEQALGVGADSDEPKAWTDLIGAFNKVLNDHAIQHIGLSETDRRALDSSWKRLTAGENGVQKAGVNLVLWFFNNIPNMRERFTKFDANQADDALRADPEFQKQVNVIVGGLKSFLDSVNDPIALQANMDRVAEAHLSMDPVVGVPYFSALSQNIHRFIEISLGVTADSDESQAWTDLLAGFTRVVRNRAVLRKVSDSDKSAFVSSWNELIRKAASRRNAGVNLVLWLFNNVPNMRNHFTKFNGNQPDAALRNDQEFLNQVDRIAGGLESLVKNVNNPARFLDALERLSSAHLNMKPSIGLEYFGPLQQNIHTYIESALGVAAGSDEANAWTDVFGAFNEILKYSSVEKIGLS
;
A
#
# COMPACT_ATOMS: atom_id res chain seq x y z
N GLY A 1 -13.76 17.61 22.25
CA GLY A 1 -15.13 18.11 22.55
C GLY A 1 -16.15 17.46 21.62
N LYS A 2 -17.46 17.62 21.84
CA LYS A 2 -18.50 16.95 21.02
C LYS A 2 -18.40 17.24 19.51
N LEU A 3 -18.03 18.47 19.14
CA LEU A 3 -17.81 18.84 17.73
C LEU A 3 -16.67 18.04 17.11
N GLN A 4 -15.49 18.04 17.74
CA GLN A 4 -14.31 17.29 17.28
C GLN A 4 -14.63 15.81 17.01
N ALA A 5 -15.26 15.13 17.97
CA ALA A 5 -15.62 13.70 17.82
C ALA A 5 -16.62 13.44 16.68
N ASN A 6 -17.47 14.42 16.35
CA ASN A 6 -18.38 14.31 15.21
C ASN A 6 -17.65 14.55 13.89
N LEU A 7 -16.67 15.47 13.84
CA LEU A 7 -15.83 15.68 12.67
C LEU A 7 -15.00 14.43 12.37
N GLU A 8 -14.35 13.86 13.39
CA GLU A 8 -13.57 12.60 13.27
C GLU A 8 -14.43 11.46 12.71
N ARG A 9 -15.62 11.23 13.28
CA ARG A 9 -16.54 10.20 12.79
C ARG A 9 -16.96 10.45 11.34
N LEU A 10 -17.24 11.70 10.98
CA LEU A 10 -17.64 12.06 9.63
C LEU A 10 -16.48 11.84 8.64
N THR A 11 -15.26 12.21 9.03
CA THR A 11 -14.03 11.97 8.27
C THR A 11 -13.83 10.49 8.01
N ASP A 12 -13.94 9.65 9.05
CA ASP A 12 -13.82 8.21 8.90
C ASP A 12 -14.83 7.66 7.89
N VAL A 13 -16.10 8.08 7.98
CA VAL A 13 -17.13 7.66 7.01
C VAL A 13 -16.73 8.03 5.58
N HIS A 14 -16.23 9.25 5.36
CA HIS A 14 -15.89 9.72 4.01
C HIS A 14 -14.66 9.03 3.43
N LEU A 15 -13.64 8.79 4.25
CA LEU A 15 -12.44 8.06 3.83
C LEU A 15 -12.72 6.58 3.58
N HIS A 16 -13.73 6.00 4.24
CA HIS A 16 -14.17 4.61 4.03
C HIS A 16 -15.22 4.43 2.92
N PHE A 17 -15.72 5.51 2.29
CA PHE A 17 -16.58 5.35 1.12
C PHE A 17 -15.85 4.60 0.00
N VAL A 18 -16.63 3.98 -0.88
CA VAL A 18 -16.11 3.26 -2.04
C VAL A 18 -16.84 3.79 -3.28
N PRO A 19 -16.27 4.77 -4.03
CA PRO A 19 -14.92 5.34 -3.88
C PRO A 19 -14.81 6.27 -2.67
N SER A 20 -13.60 6.42 -2.12
CA SER A 20 -13.37 7.35 -1.01
C SER A 20 -13.68 8.77 -1.47
N VAL A 21 -14.16 9.59 -0.54
CA VAL A 21 -14.43 11.02 -0.77
C VAL A 21 -13.47 11.80 0.10
N GLY A 22 -12.27 12.03 -0.42
CA GLY A 22 -11.16 12.61 0.34
C GLY A 22 -11.03 14.13 0.21
N PRO A 23 -9.88 14.67 0.67
CA PRO A 23 -9.52 16.08 0.57
C PRO A 23 -9.75 16.72 -0.81
N GLU A 24 -9.63 15.94 -1.89
CA GLU A 24 -9.80 16.38 -3.27
C GLU A 24 -11.22 16.91 -3.58
N PHE A 25 -12.25 16.44 -2.89
CA PHE A 25 -13.62 16.92 -3.04
C PHE A 25 -13.94 18.07 -2.09
N PHE A 26 -13.40 18.02 -0.87
CA PHE A 26 -13.74 18.94 0.19
C PHE A 26 -12.93 20.25 0.17
N GLY A 27 -11.74 20.26 -0.43
CA GLY A 27 -10.97 21.49 -0.67
C GLY A 27 -11.74 22.49 -1.56
N PRO A 28 -12.23 22.08 -2.74
CA PRO A 28 -13.11 22.91 -3.56
C PRO A 28 -14.40 23.31 -2.84
N LEU A 29 -15.01 22.43 -2.05
CA LEU A 29 -16.21 22.75 -1.28
C LEU A 29 -15.96 23.91 -0.31
N GLN A 30 -14.89 23.85 0.48
CA GLN A 30 -14.52 24.93 1.41
C GLN A 30 -14.35 26.26 0.70
N LYS A 31 -13.73 26.26 -0.48
CA LYS A 31 -13.50 27.49 -1.26
C LYS A 31 -14.80 28.12 -1.77
N ASN A 32 -15.85 27.34 -2.00
CA ASN A 32 -17.06 27.81 -2.70
C ASN A 32 -18.33 27.80 -1.81
N ILE A 33 -18.26 27.27 -0.59
CA ILE A 33 -19.45 27.16 0.27
C ILE A 33 -20.06 28.53 0.60
N HIS A 34 -19.24 29.57 0.73
CA HIS A 34 -19.70 30.94 0.99
C HIS A 34 -20.71 31.41 -0.08
N THR A 35 -20.41 31.19 -1.36
CA THR A 35 -21.29 31.60 -2.48
C THR A 35 -22.66 30.94 -2.39
N PHE A 36 -22.72 29.66 -1.99
CA PHE A 36 -23.98 28.96 -1.80
C PHE A 36 -24.80 29.56 -0.66
N ILE A 37 -24.16 29.87 0.48
CA ILE A 37 -24.84 30.43 1.66
C ILE A 37 -25.36 31.85 1.38
N GLU A 38 -24.55 32.69 0.72
CA GLU A 38 -24.96 34.03 0.28
C GLU A 38 -26.24 33.98 -0.56
N GLN A 39 -26.27 33.10 -1.57
CA GLN A 39 -27.41 32.95 -2.47
C GLN A 39 -28.63 32.34 -1.77
N ALA A 40 -28.43 31.29 -0.96
CA ALA A 40 -29.53 30.57 -0.32
C ALA A 40 -30.21 31.41 0.77
N LEU A 41 -29.46 32.27 1.47
CA LEU A 41 -29.98 33.09 2.57
C LEU A 41 -30.23 34.55 2.15
N GLY A 42 -29.81 34.96 0.95
CA GLY A 42 -29.92 36.35 0.49
C GLY A 42 -29.05 37.32 1.31
N VAL A 43 -27.91 36.84 1.81
CA VAL A 43 -26.98 37.62 2.65
C VAL A 43 -25.74 38.04 1.86
N GLY A 44 -25.08 39.11 2.30
CA GLY A 44 -23.84 39.58 1.68
C GLY A 44 -22.62 38.75 2.11
N ALA A 45 -21.54 38.81 1.32
CA ALA A 45 -20.30 38.06 1.57
C ALA A 45 -19.63 38.37 2.93
N ASP A 46 -19.90 39.55 3.49
CA ASP A 46 -19.36 39.95 4.78
C ASP A 46 -20.21 39.52 5.98
N SER A 47 -21.36 38.85 5.76
CA SER A 47 -22.19 38.40 6.87
C SER A 47 -21.54 37.23 7.62
N ASP A 48 -22.03 36.99 8.84
CA ASP A 48 -21.45 35.96 9.72
C ASP A 48 -21.77 34.54 9.21
N GLU A 49 -22.85 34.35 8.45
CA GLU A 49 -23.30 33.05 7.99
C GLU A 49 -22.35 32.39 6.98
N PRO A 50 -21.97 33.03 5.84
CA PRO A 50 -20.99 32.46 4.91
C PRO A 50 -19.64 32.19 5.58
N LYS A 51 -19.22 33.06 6.50
CA LYS A 51 -17.99 32.90 7.29
C LYS A 51 -18.05 31.68 8.20
N ALA A 52 -19.11 31.56 9.01
CA ALA A 52 -19.29 30.44 9.92
C ALA A 52 -19.34 29.08 9.20
N TRP A 53 -19.99 29.02 8.03
CA TRP A 53 -19.99 27.81 7.20
C TRP A 53 -18.61 27.51 6.60
N THR A 54 -17.90 28.54 6.12
CA THR A 54 -16.53 28.38 5.64
C THR A 54 -15.60 27.89 6.74
N ASP A 55 -15.74 28.40 7.96
CA ASP A 55 -14.97 28.00 9.14
C ASP A 55 -15.30 26.57 9.57
N LEU A 56 -16.58 26.17 9.56
CA LEU A 56 -16.99 24.81 9.88
C LEU A 56 -16.42 23.79 8.87
N ILE A 57 -16.54 24.06 7.57
CA ILE A 57 -15.95 23.20 6.54
C ILE A 57 -14.43 23.24 6.62
N GLY A 58 -13.82 24.39 6.96
CA GLY A 58 -12.39 24.49 7.21
C GLY A 58 -11.92 23.61 8.37
N ALA A 59 -12.68 23.58 9.47
CA ALA A 59 -12.42 22.68 10.61
C ALA A 59 -12.57 21.20 10.22
N PHE A 60 -13.62 20.86 9.45
CA PHE A 60 -13.78 19.50 8.90
C PHE A 60 -12.61 19.10 8.01
N ASN A 61 -12.22 19.96 7.08
CA ASN A 61 -11.10 19.72 6.15
C ASN A 61 -9.79 19.52 6.87
N LYS A 62 -9.56 20.24 7.97
CA LYS A 62 -8.38 20.02 8.81
C LYS A 62 -8.36 18.58 9.36
N VAL A 63 -9.47 18.12 9.95
CA VAL A 63 -9.58 16.74 10.48
C VAL A 63 -9.46 15.70 9.36
N LEU A 64 -10.09 15.96 8.21
CA LEU A 64 -10.01 15.10 7.03
C LEU A 64 -8.57 14.97 6.52
N ASN A 65 -7.84 16.08 6.42
CA ASN A 65 -6.44 16.07 6.02
C ASN A 65 -5.56 15.33 7.02
N ASP A 66 -5.80 15.54 8.32
CA ASP A 66 -5.06 14.86 9.37
C ASP A 66 -5.25 13.34 9.31
N HIS A 67 -6.49 12.85 9.17
CA HIS A 67 -6.76 11.41 9.01
C HIS A 67 -6.19 10.86 7.71
N ALA A 68 -6.28 11.61 6.59
CA ALA A 68 -5.71 11.17 5.32
C ALA A 68 -4.19 10.98 5.39
N ILE A 69 -3.48 11.85 6.12
CA ILE A 69 -2.04 11.67 6.37
C ILE A 69 -1.78 10.52 7.35
N GLN A 70 -2.65 10.31 8.36
CA GLN A 70 -2.55 9.13 9.24
C GLN A 70 -2.71 7.82 8.47
N HIS A 71 -3.51 7.77 7.40
CA HIS A 71 -3.58 6.61 6.51
C HIS A 71 -2.25 6.32 5.77
N ILE A 72 -1.44 7.35 5.53
CA ILE A 72 -0.06 7.21 5.01
C ILE A 72 0.89 6.71 6.12
N GLY A 73 0.46 6.78 7.39
CA GLY A 73 1.20 6.31 8.56
C GLY A 73 1.87 7.42 9.36
N LEU A 74 1.50 8.69 9.18
CA LEU A 74 2.11 9.82 9.90
C LEU A 74 1.12 10.51 10.83
N SER A 75 1.46 10.55 12.11
CA SER A 75 0.76 11.30 13.14
C SER A 75 1.10 12.80 13.08
N GLU A 76 0.35 13.63 13.82
CA GLU A 76 0.71 15.05 13.96
C GLU A 76 2.08 15.22 14.65
N THR A 77 2.40 14.35 15.62
CA THR A 77 3.70 14.33 16.29
C THR A 77 4.82 14.07 15.28
N ASP A 78 4.64 13.11 14.39
CA ASP A 78 5.64 12.77 13.37
C ASP A 78 5.93 13.94 12.45
N ARG A 79 4.88 14.64 11.99
CA ARG A 79 5.04 15.80 11.11
C ARG A 79 5.83 16.93 11.77
N ARG A 80 5.58 17.18 13.06
CA ARG A 80 6.33 18.19 13.84
C ARG A 80 7.78 17.75 14.06
N ALA A 81 8.00 16.48 14.37
CA ALA A 81 9.33 15.92 14.58
C ALA A 81 10.15 15.91 13.27
N LEU A 82 9.54 15.62 12.12
CA LEU A 82 10.17 15.71 10.80
C LEU A 82 10.60 17.14 10.48
N ASP A 83 9.73 18.13 10.69
CA ASP A 83 10.06 19.54 10.46
C ASP A 83 11.21 20.02 11.37
N SER A 84 11.14 19.72 12.67
CA SER A 84 12.14 20.16 13.64
C SER A 84 13.49 19.47 13.44
N SER A 85 13.49 18.16 13.22
CA SER A 85 14.70 17.36 12.98
C SER A 85 15.37 17.73 11.66
N TRP A 86 14.60 17.95 10.60
CA TRP A 86 15.15 18.40 9.31
C TRP A 86 15.85 19.74 9.44
N LYS A 87 15.24 20.72 10.12
CA LYS A 87 15.87 22.02 10.40
C LYS A 87 17.20 21.89 11.14
N ARG A 88 17.28 20.95 12.10
CA ARG A 88 18.52 20.66 12.85
C ARG A 88 19.57 19.99 11.97
N LEU A 89 19.19 18.96 11.20
CA LEU A 89 20.08 18.25 10.28
C LEU A 89 20.70 19.20 9.25
N THR A 90 19.92 20.17 8.77
CA THR A 90 20.35 21.11 7.72
C THR A 90 20.83 22.45 8.26
N ALA A 91 21.12 22.58 9.56
CA ALA A 91 21.57 23.83 10.14
C ALA A 91 23.00 24.21 9.68
N GLY A 92 23.26 25.51 9.59
CA GLY A 92 24.57 26.07 9.24
C GLY A 92 24.86 26.15 7.73
N GLU A 93 26.08 26.59 7.41
CA GLU A 93 26.50 26.81 6.02
C GLU A 93 26.55 25.50 5.22
N ASN A 94 25.89 25.50 4.06
CA ASN A 94 25.71 24.33 3.19
C ASN A 94 25.09 23.13 3.93
N GLY A 95 24.27 23.38 4.97
CA GLY A 95 23.73 22.33 5.83
C GLY A 95 22.90 21.28 5.09
N VAL A 96 22.08 21.68 4.11
CA VAL A 96 21.31 20.74 3.26
C VAL A 96 22.25 19.78 2.49
N GLN A 97 23.30 20.31 1.87
CA GLN A 97 24.27 19.49 1.14
C GLN A 97 25.00 18.52 2.09
N LYS A 98 25.47 19.03 3.23
CA LYS A 98 26.19 18.22 4.23
C LYS A 98 25.32 17.09 4.78
N ALA A 99 24.07 17.39 5.13
CA ALA A 99 23.10 16.39 5.58
C ALA A 99 22.86 15.33 4.50
N GLY A 100 22.67 15.76 3.25
CA GLY A 100 22.49 14.87 2.11
C GLY A 100 23.66 13.92 1.87
N VAL A 101 24.88 14.47 1.83
CA VAL A 101 26.10 13.67 1.67
C VAL A 101 26.22 12.66 2.80
N ASN A 102 26.01 13.09 4.04
CA ASN A 102 26.10 12.19 5.20
C ASN A 102 25.04 11.08 5.16
N LEU A 103 23.82 11.39 4.74
CA LEU A 103 22.76 10.39 4.55
C LEU A 103 23.13 9.36 3.48
N VAL A 104 23.64 9.81 2.32
CA VAL A 104 24.01 8.92 1.21
C VAL A 104 25.17 8.01 1.59
N LEU A 105 26.23 8.56 2.20
CA LEU A 105 27.35 7.76 2.69
C LEU A 105 26.90 6.78 3.79
N TRP A 106 26.00 7.21 4.67
CA TRP A 106 25.45 6.34 5.70
C TRP A 106 24.71 5.16 5.08
N PHE A 107 23.80 5.36 4.12
CA PHE A 107 23.08 4.21 3.55
C PHE A 107 23.98 3.33 2.67
N PHE A 108 25.04 3.87 2.04
CA PHE A 108 26.03 3.05 1.32
C PHE A 108 26.70 2.01 2.22
N ASN A 109 26.85 2.34 3.51
CA ASN A 109 27.50 1.49 4.50
C ASN A 109 26.52 0.59 5.26
N ASN A 110 25.23 0.93 5.27
CA ASN A 110 24.23 0.28 6.12
C ASN A 110 23.13 -0.46 5.36
N ILE A 111 22.96 -0.20 4.05
CA ILE A 111 21.95 -0.86 3.23
C ILE A 111 22.62 -1.86 2.27
N PRO A 112 22.25 -3.15 2.31
CA PRO A 112 22.88 -4.18 1.47
C PRO A 112 22.86 -3.84 -0.02
N ASN A 113 23.99 -4.08 -0.70
CA ASN A 113 24.17 -3.93 -2.15
C ASN A 113 23.84 -2.53 -2.68
N MET A 114 23.81 -1.50 -1.83
CA MET A 114 23.38 -0.17 -2.23
C MET A 114 24.41 0.52 -3.13
N ARG A 115 25.71 0.36 -2.85
CA ARG A 115 26.79 0.92 -3.70
C ARG A 115 26.71 0.41 -5.15
N GLU A 116 26.32 -0.85 -5.36
CA GLU A 116 26.17 -1.45 -6.70
C GLU A 116 25.10 -0.78 -7.56
N ARG A 117 24.19 -0.01 -6.94
CA ARG A 117 23.12 0.70 -7.65
C ARG A 117 23.58 1.99 -8.30
N PHE A 118 24.77 2.47 -7.98
CA PHE A 118 25.30 3.73 -8.45
C PHE A 118 26.47 3.46 -9.40
N THR A 119 26.19 3.55 -10.70
CA THR A 119 27.15 3.19 -11.77
C THR A 119 27.74 4.41 -12.50
N LYS A 120 27.24 5.62 -12.21
CA LYS A 120 27.71 6.85 -12.87
C LYS A 120 29.00 7.44 -12.28
N PHE A 121 29.39 6.96 -11.11
CA PHE A 121 30.64 7.25 -10.43
C PHE A 121 31.11 5.97 -9.74
N ASP A 122 32.39 5.91 -9.34
CA ASP A 122 32.86 4.79 -8.53
C ASP A 122 32.30 4.91 -7.11
N ALA A 123 31.20 4.22 -6.86
CA ALA A 123 30.56 4.20 -5.56
C ALA A 123 31.35 3.41 -4.50
N ASN A 124 32.48 2.78 -4.83
CA ASN A 124 33.33 2.05 -3.87
C ASN A 124 34.60 2.82 -3.47
N GLN A 125 34.83 4.01 -4.05
CA GLN A 125 35.92 4.88 -3.62
C GLN A 125 35.72 5.37 -2.17
N ALA A 126 36.82 5.85 -1.56
CA ALA A 126 36.79 6.37 -0.20
C ALA A 126 35.84 7.57 -0.06
N ASP A 127 35.24 7.75 1.12
CA ASP A 127 34.24 8.79 1.38
C ASP A 127 34.73 10.21 1.05
N ASP A 128 36.01 10.52 1.30
CA ASP A 128 36.58 11.82 0.95
C ASP A 128 36.67 12.03 -0.57
N ALA A 129 36.93 10.97 -1.33
CA ALA A 129 36.93 11.01 -2.79
C ALA A 129 35.49 11.15 -3.32
N LEU A 130 34.51 10.43 -2.74
CA LEU A 130 33.08 10.62 -3.05
C LEU A 130 32.63 12.05 -2.79
N ARG A 131 33.04 12.65 -1.66
CA ARG A 131 32.72 14.05 -1.33
C ARG A 131 33.21 15.04 -2.39
N ALA A 132 34.33 14.75 -3.06
CA ALA A 132 34.87 15.58 -4.13
C ALA A 132 34.28 15.25 -5.52
N ASP A 133 33.59 14.12 -5.68
CA ASP A 133 33.06 13.64 -6.95
C ASP A 133 31.81 14.45 -7.39
N PRO A 134 31.84 15.17 -8.52
CA PRO A 134 30.71 15.98 -8.97
C PRO A 134 29.45 15.17 -9.29
N GLU A 135 29.58 13.93 -9.75
CA GLU A 135 28.44 13.09 -10.09
C GLU A 135 27.80 12.50 -8.83
N PHE A 136 28.61 12.16 -7.81
CA PHE A 136 28.11 11.87 -6.47
C PHE A 136 27.31 13.04 -5.90
N GLN A 137 27.83 14.28 -5.98
CA GLN A 137 27.12 15.46 -5.48
C GLN A 137 25.79 15.71 -6.22
N LYS A 138 25.75 15.51 -7.54
CA LYS A 138 24.48 15.56 -8.29
C LYS A 138 23.49 14.52 -7.79
N GLN A 139 23.96 13.30 -7.55
CA GLN A 139 23.09 12.22 -7.07
C GLN A 139 22.56 12.49 -5.66
N VAL A 140 23.40 13.03 -4.77
CA VAL A 140 22.97 13.52 -3.45
C VAL A 140 21.85 14.54 -3.61
N ASN A 141 21.99 15.51 -4.51
CA ASN A 141 20.96 16.54 -4.73
C ASN A 141 19.64 15.96 -5.22
N VAL A 142 19.67 14.94 -6.08
CA VAL A 142 18.46 14.24 -6.54
C VAL A 142 17.76 13.54 -5.37
N ILE A 143 18.52 12.83 -4.53
CA ILE A 143 17.97 12.09 -3.39
C ILE A 143 17.39 13.05 -2.35
N VAL A 144 18.15 14.08 -1.98
CA VAL A 144 17.69 15.11 -1.03
C VAL A 144 16.49 15.87 -1.59
N GLY A 145 16.46 16.16 -2.90
CA GLY A 145 15.31 16.79 -3.55
C GLY A 145 14.06 15.92 -3.47
N GLY A 146 14.20 14.61 -3.68
CA GLY A 146 13.11 13.63 -3.48
C GLY A 146 12.59 13.63 -2.05
N LEU A 147 13.48 13.52 -1.07
CA LEU A 147 13.13 13.53 0.35
C LEU A 147 12.49 14.87 0.78
N LYS A 148 13.07 16.00 0.36
CA LYS A 148 12.53 17.33 0.63
C LYS A 148 11.14 17.48 0.05
N SER A 149 10.86 16.90 -1.12
CA SER A 149 9.51 16.94 -1.69
C SER A 149 8.47 16.29 -0.78
N PHE A 150 8.82 15.24 -0.02
CA PHE A 150 7.92 14.66 0.97
C PHE A 150 7.72 15.59 2.17
N LEU A 151 8.83 16.10 2.72
CA LEU A 151 8.81 17.00 3.88
C LEU A 151 8.01 18.28 3.61
N ASP A 152 8.20 18.89 2.44
CA ASP A 152 7.48 20.10 2.02
C ASP A 152 5.96 19.86 1.89
N SER A 153 5.57 18.63 1.58
CA SER A 153 4.17 18.22 1.45
C SER A 153 3.61 17.49 2.67
N VAL A 154 4.35 17.36 3.77
CA VAL A 154 3.95 16.45 4.88
C VAL A 154 2.62 16.84 5.54
N ASN A 155 2.18 18.10 5.38
CA ASN A 155 0.90 18.62 5.88
C ASN A 155 -0.20 18.70 4.79
N ASP A 156 0.07 18.22 3.58
CA ASP A 156 -0.88 18.16 2.45
C ASP A 156 -0.96 16.70 1.97
N PRO A 157 -2.00 15.94 2.35
CA PRO A 157 -2.11 14.53 1.99
C PRO A 157 -2.12 14.28 0.48
N ILE A 158 -2.73 15.17 -0.31
CA ILE A 158 -2.83 15.01 -1.76
C ILE A 158 -1.44 15.20 -2.36
N ALA A 159 -0.75 16.29 -1.98
CA ALA A 159 0.60 16.56 -2.48
C ALA A 159 1.61 15.51 -2.00
N LEU A 160 1.49 15.04 -0.76
CA LEU A 160 2.35 14.00 -0.20
C LEU A 160 2.19 12.69 -0.97
N GLN A 161 0.95 12.22 -1.13
CA GLN A 161 0.67 11.01 -1.89
C GLN A 161 1.18 11.13 -3.32
N ALA A 162 0.93 12.25 -4.00
CA ALA A 162 1.39 12.48 -5.37
C ALA A 162 2.92 12.49 -5.49
N ASN A 163 3.63 13.09 -4.53
CA ASN A 163 5.09 13.08 -4.49
C ASN A 163 5.63 11.68 -4.24
N MET A 164 5.09 10.95 -3.25
CA MET A 164 5.46 9.56 -2.98
C MET A 164 5.22 8.68 -4.21
N ASP A 165 4.07 8.84 -4.86
CA ASP A 165 3.72 8.13 -6.08
C ASP A 165 4.72 8.35 -7.22
N ARG A 166 5.09 9.62 -7.47
CA ARG A 166 6.07 9.98 -8.50
C ARG A 166 7.44 9.37 -8.21
N VAL A 167 7.89 9.43 -6.96
CA VAL A 167 9.20 8.89 -6.56
C VAL A 167 9.18 7.36 -6.62
N ALA A 168 8.11 6.72 -6.17
CA ALA A 168 7.94 5.27 -6.27
C ALA A 168 7.94 4.80 -7.74
N GLU A 169 7.24 5.50 -8.63
CA GLU A 169 7.23 5.20 -10.06
C GLU A 169 8.61 5.28 -10.70
N ALA A 170 9.36 6.33 -10.36
CA ALA A 170 10.71 6.52 -10.87
C ALA A 170 11.63 5.36 -10.48
N HIS A 171 11.53 4.86 -9.23
CA HIS A 171 12.35 3.75 -8.74
C HIS A 171 11.91 2.38 -9.27
N LEU A 172 10.59 2.16 -9.42
CA LEU A 172 10.05 0.93 -10.01
C LEU A 172 10.31 0.82 -11.52
N SER A 173 10.60 1.94 -12.18
CA SER A 173 10.94 1.98 -13.61
C SER A 173 12.44 1.91 -13.89
N MET A 174 13.28 1.79 -12.85
CA MET A 174 14.72 1.57 -13.03
C MET A 174 15.00 0.14 -13.50
N ASP A 175 16.12 -0.03 -14.22
CA ASP A 175 16.66 -1.34 -14.57
C ASP A 175 18.11 -1.46 -14.09
N PRO A 176 18.43 -2.36 -13.12
CA PRO A 176 17.48 -3.22 -12.40
C PRO A 176 16.51 -2.41 -11.53
N VAL A 177 15.40 -3.00 -11.08
CA VAL A 177 14.44 -2.31 -10.23
C VAL A 177 15.05 -1.94 -8.87
N VAL A 178 14.76 -0.74 -8.36
CA VAL A 178 15.02 -0.35 -6.96
C VAL A 178 13.68 -0.36 -6.23
N GLY A 179 13.29 -1.53 -5.73
CA GLY A 179 11.94 -1.75 -5.20
C GLY A 179 11.87 -1.85 -3.67
N VAL A 180 10.78 -2.48 -3.21
CA VAL A 180 10.46 -2.72 -1.79
C VAL A 180 11.66 -3.17 -0.95
N PRO A 181 12.52 -4.13 -1.37
CA PRO A 181 13.60 -4.62 -0.51
C PRO A 181 14.58 -3.52 -0.05
N TYR A 182 14.91 -2.57 -0.92
CA TYR A 182 15.83 -1.47 -0.58
C TYR A 182 15.17 -0.49 0.40
N PHE A 183 13.90 -0.15 0.15
CA PHE A 183 13.19 0.81 1.00
C PHE A 183 12.78 0.22 2.34
N SER A 184 12.46 -1.07 2.42
CA SER A 184 12.26 -1.78 3.69
C SER A 184 13.54 -1.79 4.53
N ALA A 185 14.69 -2.09 3.93
CA ALA A 185 15.96 -2.04 4.64
C ALA A 185 16.28 -0.61 5.11
N LEU A 186 15.98 0.40 4.29
CA LEU A 186 16.18 1.80 4.64
C LEU A 186 15.27 2.23 5.79
N SER A 187 13.96 1.96 5.73
CA SER A 187 13.01 2.34 6.77
C SER A 187 13.38 1.68 8.10
N GLN A 188 13.75 0.39 8.10
CA GLN A 188 14.13 -0.34 9.30
C GLN A 188 15.40 0.19 9.98
N ASN A 189 16.28 0.90 9.27
CA ASN A 189 17.57 1.33 9.81
C ASN A 189 17.71 2.85 9.96
N ILE A 190 16.79 3.66 9.39
CA ILE A 190 16.95 5.12 9.34
C ILE A 190 17.04 5.77 10.73
N HIS A 191 16.37 5.20 11.75
CA HIS A 191 16.47 5.66 13.13
C HIS A 191 17.94 5.83 13.58
N ARG A 192 18.83 4.89 13.21
CA ARG A 192 20.26 4.96 13.57
C ARG A 192 20.96 6.16 12.96
N PHE A 193 20.61 6.54 11.74
CA PHE A 193 21.15 7.75 11.12
C PHE A 193 20.72 8.99 11.90
N ILE A 194 19.47 9.05 12.33
CA ILE A 194 18.90 10.15 13.11
C ILE A 194 19.56 10.23 14.49
N GLU A 195 19.70 9.11 15.19
CA GLU A 195 20.40 9.02 16.47
C GLU A 195 21.82 9.58 16.40
N ILE A 196 22.61 9.11 15.42
CA ILE A 196 24.00 9.54 15.24
C ILE A 196 24.06 11.03 14.86
N SER A 197 23.18 11.48 13.97
CA SER A 197 23.25 12.84 13.43
C SER A 197 22.73 13.90 14.40
N LEU A 198 21.78 13.55 15.28
CA LEU A 198 21.11 14.49 16.17
C LEU A 198 21.42 14.27 17.65
N GLY A 199 22.09 13.18 18.02
CA GLY A 199 22.37 12.82 19.40
C GLY A 199 21.10 12.46 20.20
N VAL A 200 20.12 11.85 19.52
CA VAL A 200 18.84 11.41 20.11
C VAL A 200 18.81 9.89 20.27
N THR A 201 17.82 9.36 20.97
CA THR A 201 17.62 7.92 21.15
C THR A 201 16.73 7.32 20.05
N ALA A 202 16.80 6.00 19.87
CA ALA A 202 15.97 5.27 18.90
C ALA A 202 14.45 5.45 19.12
N ASP A 203 14.02 5.67 20.36
CA ASP A 203 12.62 5.89 20.75
C ASP A 203 12.21 7.37 20.74
N SER A 204 13.09 8.29 20.35
CA SER A 204 12.72 9.70 20.19
C SER A 204 11.67 9.90 19.11
N ASP A 205 10.86 10.95 19.26
CA ASP A 205 9.87 11.36 18.25
C ASP A 205 10.55 11.58 16.88
N GLU A 206 11.78 12.11 16.85
CA GLU A 206 12.53 12.25 15.61
C GLU A 206 12.84 10.89 14.95
N SER A 207 13.41 9.95 15.69
CA SER A 207 13.77 8.63 15.16
C SER A 207 12.56 7.85 14.66
N GLN A 208 11.44 7.92 15.39
CA GLN A 208 10.17 7.30 15.00
C GLN A 208 9.60 7.96 13.74
N ALA A 209 9.53 9.29 13.71
CA ALA A 209 8.93 10.01 12.59
C ALA A 209 9.64 9.78 11.25
N TRP A 210 10.98 9.67 11.26
CA TRP A 210 11.75 9.31 10.07
C TRP A 210 11.52 7.86 9.64
N THR A 211 11.39 6.95 10.60
CA THR A 211 11.06 5.54 10.36
C THR A 211 9.68 5.44 9.72
N ASP A 212 8.69 6.12 10.28
CA ASP A 212 7.30 6.11 9.82
C ASP A 212 7.14 6.75 8.43
N LEU A 213 7.86 7.85 8.15
CA LEU A 213 7.86 8.47 6.82
C LEU A 213 8.33 7.49 5.74
N LEU A 214 9.43 6.77 6.01
CA LEU A 214 10.00 5.81 5.06
C LEU A 214 9.21 4.50 5.03
N ALA A 215 8.56 4.09 6.12
CA ALA A 215 7.62 2.98 6.13
C ALA A 215 6.37 3.30 5.27
N GLY A 216 5.81 4.50 5.42
CA GLY A 216 4.73 5.01 4.58
C GLY A 216 5.11 5.04 3.10
N PHE A 217 6.30 5.56 2.78
CA PHE A 217 6.80 5.52 1.40
C PHE A 217 7.02 4.09 0.88
N THR A 218 7.56 3.19 1.70
CA THR A 218 7.74 1.77 1.35
C THR A 218 6.39 1.10 1.04
N ARG A 219 5.33 1.44 1.78
CA ARG A 219 3.95 0.99 1.48
C ARG A 219 3.47 1.48 0.12
N VAL A 220 3.76 2.73 -0.25
CA VAL A 220 3.44 3.27 -1.59
C VAL A 220 4.20 2.52 -2.69
N VAL A 221 5.51 2.28 -2.52
CA VAL A 221 6.32 1.49 -3.47
C VAL A 221 5.75 0.08 -3.63
N ARG A 222 5.40 -0.58 -2.52
CA ARG A 222 4.75 -1.91 -2.52
C ARG A 222 3.43 -1.88 -3.29
N ASN A 223 2.56 -0.93 -3.00
CA ASN A 223 1.25 -0.83 -3.65
C ASN A 223 1.38 -0.64 -5.16
N ARG A 224 2.29 0.22 -5.61
CA ARG A 224 2.56 0.39 -7.04
C ARG A 224 3.16 -0.86 -7.67
N ALA A 225 4.10 -1.53 -7.00
CA ALA A 225 4.67 -2.78 -7.50
C ALA A 225 3.62 -3.88 -7.66
N VAL A 226 2.69 -3.99 -6.69
CA VAL A 226 1.55 -4.92 -6.73
C VAL A 226 0.63 -4.60 -7.91
N LEU A 227 0.28 -3.33 -8.12
CA LEU A 227 -0.56 -2.92 -9.24
C LEU A 227 0.10 -3.17 -10.60
N ARG A 228 1.42 -3.01 -10.71
CA ARG A 228 2.18 -3.30 -11.95
C ARG A 228 2.22 -4.78 -12.31
N LYS A 229 2.05 -5.69 -11.35
CA LYS A 229 2.02 -7.14 -11.60
C LYS A 229 0.77 -7.59 -12.33
N VAL A 230 -0.34 -6.84 -12.22
CA VAL A 230 -1.61 -7.19 -12.85
C VAL A 230 -1.87 -6.20 -13.98
N SER A 231 -1.49 -6.59 -15.20
CA SER A 231 -1.67 -5.78 -16.40
C SER A 231 -3.16 -5.59 -16.75
N ASP A 232 -3.48 -4.65 -17.63
CA ASP A 232 -4.87 -4.47 -18.07
C ASP A 232 -5.42 -5.68 -18.85
N SER A 233 -4.53 -6.42 -19.53
CA SER A 233 -4.87 -7.73 -20.11
C SER A 233 -5.18 -8.76 -19.02
N ASP A 234 -4.38 -8.82 -17.94
CA ASP A 234 -4.64 -9.75 -16.83
C ASP A 234 -5.97 -9.44 -16.15
N LYS A 235 -6.27 -8.16 -15.92
CA LYS A 235 -7.56 -7.73 -15.36
C LYS A 235 -8.73 -8.22 -16.22
N SER A 236 -8.63 -8.02 -17.53
CA SER A 236 -9.66 -8.41 -18.49
C SER A 236 -9.81 -9.93 -18.56
N ALA A 237 -8.69 -10.66 -18.63
CA ALA A 237 -8.65 -12.12 -18.68
C ALA A 237 -9.13 -12.75 -17.37
N PHE A 238 -8.80 -12.18 -16.21
CA PHE A 238 -9.28 -12.62 -14.90
C PHE A 238 -10.80 -12.50 -14.78
N VAL A 239 -11.37 -11.36 -15.23
CA VAL A 239 -12.82 -11.13 -15.23
C VAL A 239 -13.52 -12.08 -16.20
N SER A 240 -13.03 -12.22 -17.44
CA SER A 240 -13.68 -13.06 -18.45
C SER A 240 -13.61 -14.55 -18.09
N SER A 241 -12.46 -15.04 -17.64
CA SER A 241 -12.25 -16.43 -17.23
C SER A 241 -13.10 -16.81 -16.02
N TRP A 242 -13.24 -15.94 -15.02
CA TRP A 242 -14.15 -16.20 -13.90
C TRP A 242 -15.61 -16.34 -14.36
N ASN A 243 -16.06 -15.45 -15.25
CA ASN A 243 -17.41 -15.53 -15.81
C ASN A 243 -17.62 -16.82 -16.63
N GLU A 244 -16.60 -17.24 -17.38
CA GLU A 244 -16.65 -18.49 -18.15
C GLU A 244 -16.66 -19.74 -17.26
N LEU A 245 -15.89 -19.75 -16.17
CA LEU A 245 -15.94 -20.81 -15.16
C LEU A 245 -17.35 -20.95 -14.56
N ILE A 246 -17.99 -19.81 -14.23
CA ILE A 246 -19.39 -19.78 -13.76
C ILE A 246 -20.32 -20.36 -14.81
N ARG A 247 -20.19 -19.94 -16.07
CA ARG A 247 -21.03 -20.41 -17.18
C ARG A 247 -20.91 -21.91 -17.38
N LYS A 248 -19.68 -22.44 -17.45
CA LYS A 248 -19.41 -23.88 -17.61
C LYS A 248 -19.91 -24.71 -16.43
N ALA A 249 -19.84 -24.17 -15.21
CA ALA A 249 -20.33 -24.83 -14.01
C ALA A 249 -21.84 -24.65 -13.75
N ALA A 250 -22.54 -23.90 -14.61
CA ALA A 250 -23.94 -23.49 -14.51
C ALA A 250 -24.32 -22.61 -13.30
N SER A 251 -23.43 -22.42 -12.32
CA SER A 251 -23.64 -21.48 -11.21
C SER A 251 -22.32 -21.07 -10.55
N ARG A 252 -22.34 -19.91 -9.88
CA ARG A 252 -21.21 -19.42 -9.08
C ARG A 252 -20.79 -20.42 -8.01
N ARG A 253 -21.76 -21.03 -7.32
CA ARG A 253 -21.49 -22.02 -6.29
C ARG A 253 -20.78 -23.24 -6.87
N ASN A 254 -21.25 -23.77 -8.00
CA ASN A 254 -20.61 -24.92 -8.65
C ASN A 254 -19.19 -24.62 -9.15
N ALA A 255 -18.95 -23.42 -9.69
CA ALA A 255 -17.60 -22.98 -10.05
C ALA A 255 -16.69 -22.95 -8.81
N GLY A 256 -17.18 -22.38 -7.71
CA GLY A 256 -16.50 -22.40 -6.42
C GLY A 256 -16.23 -23.81 -5.89
N VAL A 257 -17.20 -24.74 -5.99
CA VAL A 257 -17.02 -26.14 -5.60
C VAL A 257 -15.89 -26.77 -6.40
N ASN A 258 -15.88 -26.60 -7.73
CA ASN A 258 -14.85 -27.17 -8.59
C ASN A 258 -13.47 -26.60 -8.25
N LEU A 259 -13.36 -25.29 -7.99
CA LEU A 259 -12.11 -24.68 -7.55
C LEU A 259 -11.66 -25.21 -6.20
N VAL A 260 -12.54 -25.28 -5.19
CA VAL A 260 -12.16 -25.75 -3.84
C VAL A 260 -11.76 -27.22 -3.83
N LEU A 261 -12.44 -28.08 -4.59
CA LEU A 261 -12.02 -29.48 -4.74
C LEU A 261 -10.67 -29.59 -5.46
N TRP A 262 -10.42 -28.75 -6.47
CA TRP A 262 -9.10 -28.67 -7.08
C TRP A 262 -8.04 -28.20 -6.05
N LEU A 263 -8.32 -27.17 -5.24
CA LEU A 263 -7.42 -26.69 -4.18
C LEU A 263 -7.05 -27.80 -3.20
N PHE A 264 -8.02 -28.62 -2.81
CA PHE A 264 -7.82 -29.74 -1.88
C PHE A 264 -6.81 -30.77 -2.39
N ASN A 265 -6.69 -30.92 -3.71
CA ASN A 265 -5.82 -31.90 -4.34
C ASN A 265 -4.46 -31.30 -4.74
N ASN A 266 -4.35 -29.97 -4.85
CA ASN A 266 -3.17 -29.29 -5.42
C ASN A 266 -2.47 -28.34 -4.45
N VAL A 267 -3.07 -28.01 -3.30
CA VAL A 267 -2.42 -27.23 -2.24
C VAL A 267 -2.13 -28.14 -1.04
N PRO A 268 -0.85 -28.28 -0.63
CA PRO A 268 -0.45 -29.16 0.46
C PRO A 268 -1.23 -28.89 1.75
N ASN A 269 -1.66 -29.97 2.42
CA ASN A 269 -2.38 -29.94 3.71
C ASN A 269 -3.69 -29.13 3.72
N MET A 270 -4.21 -28.69 2.56
CA MET A 270 -5.39 -27.83 2.48
C MET A 270 -6.64 -28.50 3.09
N ARG A 271 -6.87 -29.80 2.80
CA ARG A 271 -8.01 -30.55 3.37
C ARG A 271 -8.03 -30.52 4.90
N ASN A 272 -6.87 -30.58 5.54
CA ASN A 272 -6.75 -30.64 7.00
C ASN A 272 -6.99 -29.29 7.68
N HIS A 273 -6.98 -28.19 6.93
CA HIS A 273 -7.25 -26.87 7.48
C HIS A 273 -8.75 -26.66 7.78
N PHE A 274 -9.63 -27.36 7.07
CA PHE A 274 -11.07 -27.22 7.26
C PHE A 274 -11.56 -28.15 8.38
N THR A 275 -12.03 -27.56 9.48
CA THR A 275 -12.50 -28.29 10.67
C THR A 275 -14.02 -28.28 10.84
N LYS A 276 -14.74 -27.42 10.10
CA LYS A 276 -16.21 -27.32 10.17
C LYS A 276 -16.95 -28.41 9.39
N PHE A 277 -16.24 -29.14 8.54
CA PHE A 277 -16.69 -30.32 7.81
C PHE A 277 -15.51 -31.28 7.69
N ASN A 278 -15.77 -32.55 7.38
CA ASN A 278 -14.69 -33.51 7.14
C ASN A 278 -14.07 -33.29 5.76
N GLY A 279 -12.98 -32.51 5.66
CA GLY A 279 -12.28 -32.24 4.40
C GLY A 279 -11.70 -33.47 3.69
N ASN A 280 -11.56 -34.60 4.40
CA ASN A 280 -11.04 -35.86 3.86
C ASN A 280 -12.13 -36.83 3.38
N GLN A 281 -13.40 -36.45 3.46
CA GLN A 281 -14.47 -37.26 2.86
C GLN A 281 -14.41 -37.20 1.31
N PRO A 282 -14.98 -38.20 0.61
CA PRO A 282 -15.00 -38.22 -0.85
C PRO A 282 -15.67 -36.97 -1.44
N ASP A 283 -15.20 -36.51 -2.60
CA ASP A 283 -15.71 -35.29 -3.26
C ASP A 283 -17.23 -35.33 -3.51
N ALA A 284 -17.79 -36.52 -3.79
CA ALA A 284 -19.24 -36.70 -3.92
C ALA A 284 -20.01 -36.45 -2.62
N ALA A 285 -19.41 -36.76 -1.46
CA ALA A 285 -19.98 -36.46 -0.16
C ALA A 285 -19.84 -34.96 0.16
N LEU A 286 -18.68 -34.35 -0.12
CA LEU A 286 -18.47 -32.90 0.04
C LEU A 286 -19.49 -32.07 -0.72
N ARG A 287 -19.84 -32.46 -1.95
CA ARG A 287 -20.84 -31.78 -2.78
C ARG A 287 -22.23 -31.68 -2.13
N ASN A 288 -22.53 -32.54 -1.16
CA ASN A 288 -23.79 -32.57 -0.42
C ASN A 288 -23.64 -32.07 1.04
N ASP A 289 -22.43 -31.69 1.46
CA ASP A 289 -22.13 -31.21 2.80
C ASP A 289 -22.43 -29.70 2.91
N GLN A 290 -23.38 -29.33 3.76
CA GLN A 290 -23.84 -27.94 3.86
C GLN A 290 -22.75 -26.99 4.39
N GLU A 291 -21.89 -27.43 5.31
CA GLU A 291 -20.81 -26.60 5.84
C GLU A 291 -19.71 -26.38 4.80
N PHE A 292 -19.41 -27.40 3.99
CA PHE A 292 -18.56 -27.26 2.81
C PHE A 292 -19.13 -26.23 1.83
N LEU A 293 -20.42 -26.34 1.48
CA LEU A 293 -21.07 -25.40 0.55
C LEU A 293 -21.10 -23.97 1.08
N ASN A 294 -21.34 -23.77 2.38
CA ASN A 294 -21.25 -22.47 3.03
C ASN A 294 -19.84 -21.87 2.93
N GLN A 295 -18.81 -22.70 3.09
CA GLN A 295 -17.42 -22.27 2.95
C GLN A 295 -17.07 -21.93 1.50
N VAL A 296 -17.54 -22.72 0.54
CA VAL A 296 -17.41 -22.43 -0.89
C VAL A 296 -18.03 -21.09 -1.25
N ASP A 297 -19.22 -20.78 -0.73
CA ASP A 297 -19.87 -19.49 -0.99
C ASP A 297 -19.05 -18.30 -0.47
N ARG A 298 -18.39 -18.45 0.68
CA ARG A 298 -17.49 -17.41 1.21
C ARG A 298 -16.27 -17.20 0.32
N ILE A 299 -15.64 -18.29 -0.13
CA ILE A 299 -14.47 -18.24 -1.02
C ILE A 299 -14.85 -17.63 -2.37
N ALA A 300 -15.94 -18.10 -2.98
CA ALA A 300 -16.44 -17.58 -4.24
C ALA A 300 -16.86 -16.10 -4.12
N GLY A 301 -17.45 -15.69 -2.98
CA GLY A 301 -17.76 -14.30 -2.69
C GLY A 301 -16.52 -13.42 -2.54
N GLY A 302 -15.44 -13.93 -1.93
CA GLY A 302 -14.14 -13.27 -1.87
C GLY A 302 -13.52 -13.06 -3.26
N LEU A 303 -13.55 -14.09 -4.11
CA LEU A 303 -13.10 -13.99 -5.51
C LEU A 303 -13.96 -12.99 -6.30
N GLU A 304 -15.28 -13.02 -6.12
CA GLU A 304 -16.18 -12.07 -6.78
C GLU A 304 -15.90 -10.63 -6.34
N SER A 305 -15.52 -10.41 -5.08
CA SER A 305 -15.04 -9.12 -4.60
C SER A 305 -13.76 -8.67 -5.31
N LEU A 306 -12.81 -9.57 -5.60
CA LEU A 306 -11.62 -9.22 -6.37
C LEU A 306 -11.98 -8.87 -7.81
N VAL A 307 -12.77 -9.72 -8.47
CA VAL A 307 -13.22 -9.53 -9.86
C VAL A 307 -13.93 -8.19 -10.04
N LYS A 308 -14.84 -7.82 -9.13
CA LYS A 308 -15.58 -6.54 -9.19
C LYS A 308 -14.69 -5.31 -9.03
N ASN A 309 -13.55 -5.46 -8.38
CA ASN A 309 -12.68 -4.34 -8.01
C ASN A 309 -11.37 -4.28 -8.81
N VAL A 310 -11.02 -5.31 -9.58
CA VAL A 310 -9.73 -5.43 -10.27
C VAL A 310 -9.42 -4.26 -11.22
N ASN A 311 -10.47 -3.63 -11.78
CA ASN A 311 -10.34 -2.47 -12.67
C ASN A 311 -10.21 -1.12 -11.95
N ASN A 312 -10.37 -1.08 -10.63
CA ASN A 312 -10.16 0.10 -9.82
C ASN A 312 -8.94 -0.13 -8.92
N PRO A 313 -7.79 0.52 -9.18
CA PRO A 313 -6.55 0.25 -8.46
C PRO A 313 -6.67 0.36 -6.94
N ALA A 314 -7.32 1.41 -6.43
CA ALA A 314 -7.52 1.61 -5.00
C ALA A 314 -8.39 0.48 -4.40
N ARG A 315 -9.54 0.20 -5.01
CA ARG A 315 -10.45 -0.86 -4.53
C ARG A 315 -9.85 -2.26 -4.64
N PHE A 316 -9.03 -2.50 -5.65
CA PHE A 316 -8.32 -3.76 -5.81
C PHE A 316 -7.32 -3.97 -4.68
N LEU A 317 -6.50 -2.96 -4.38
CA LEU A 317 -5.59 -2.99 -3.23
C LEU A 317 -6.33 -3.18 -1.91
N ASP A 318 -7.40 -2.42 -1.65
CA ASP A 318 -8.21 -2.58 -0.43
C ASP A 318 -8.80 -3.99 -0.30
N ALA A 319 -9.21 -4.59 -1.43
CA ALA A 319 -9.72 -5.95 -1.44
C ALA A 319 -8.62 -6.97 -1.13
N LEU A 320 -7.42 -6.80 -1.68
CA LEU A 320 -6.26 -7.65 -1.39
C LEU A 320 -5.83 -7.53 0.07
N GLU A 321 -5.73 -6.31 0.61
CA GLU A 321 -5.36 -6.04 2.01
C GLU A 321 -6.39 -6.61 2.98
N ARG A 322 -7.69 -6.35 2.76
CA ARG A 322 -8.76 -6.91 3.60
C ARG A 322 -8.73 -8.44 3.62
N LEU A 323 -8.54 -9.08 2.46
CA LEU A 323 -8.42 -10.53 2.38
C LEU A 323 -7.16 -11.02 3.09
N SER A 324 -6.03 -10.34 2.92
CA SER A 324 -4.77 -10.68 3.57
C SER A 324 -4.91 -10.63 5.10
N SER A 325 -5.42 -9.51 5.64
CA SER A 325 -5.68 -9.36 7.07
C SER A 325 -6.66 -10.40 7.59
N ALA A 326 -7.73 -10.71 6.84
CA ALA A 326 -8.70 -11.73 7.24
C ALA A 326 -8.05 -13.11 7.39
N HIS A 327 -7.22 -13.53 6.43
CA HIS A 327 -6.54 -14.84 6.45
C HIS A 327 -5.46 -14.91 7.52
N LEU A 328 -4.67 -13.85 7.70
CA LEU A 328 -3.65 -13.79 8.76
C LEU A 328 -4.27 -13.84 10.15
N ASN A 329 -5.47 -13.30 10.34
CA ASN A 329 -6.17 -13.27 11.62
C ASN A 329 -6.99 -14.52 11.94
N MET A 330 -7.04 -15.50 11.03
CA MET A 330 -7.62 -16.81 11.34
C MET A 330 -6.80 -17.56 12.39
N LYS A 331 -7.42 -18.56 13.03
CA LYS A 331 -6.77 -19.44 14.02
C LYS A 331 -7.02 -20.91 13.62
N PRO A 332 -6.01 -21.64 13.11
CA PRO A 332 -4.66 -21.16 12.78
C PRO A 332 -4.67 -20.15 11.62
N SER A 333 -3.63 -19.32 11.53
CA SER A 333 -3.48 -18.36 10.42
C SER A 333 -3.34 -19.11 9.10
N ILE A 334 -3.82 -18.49 8.02
CA ILE A 334 -3.60 -18.98 6.65
C ILE A 334 -2.63 -18.01 5.97
N GLY A 335 -1.36 -18.41 5.88
CA GLY A 335 -0.30 -17.60 5.30
C GLY A 335 0.20 -18.11 3.94
N LEU A 336 1.43 -17.71 3.63
CA LEU A 336 2.12 -18.08 2.38
C LEU A 336 2.33 -19.59 2.23
N GLU A 337 2.30 -20.36 3.32
CA GLU A 337 2.39 -21.82 3.30
C GLU A 337 1.23 -22.47 2.51
N TYR A 338 0.07 -21.79 2.41
CA TYR A 338 -1.05 -22.22 1.58
C TYR A 338 -1.16 -21.42 0.28
N PHE A 339 -0.99 -20.10 0.34
CA PHE A 339 -1.19 -19.25 -0.83
C PHE A 339 0.00 -19.26 -1.82
N GLY A 340 1.21 -19.60 -1.37
CA GLY A 340 2.36 -19.80 -2.24
C GLY A 340 2.14 -20.95 -3.24
N PRO A 341 1.84 -22.18 -2.77
CA PRO A 341 1.48 -23.28 -3.65
C PRO A 341 0.22 -23.00 -4.48
N LEU A 342 -0.77 -22.26 -3.96
CA LEU A 342 -1.92 -21.83 -4.74
C LEU A 342 -1.49 -21.00 -5.95
N GLN A 343 -0.74 -19.92 -5.74
CA GLN A 343 -0.22 -19.09 -6.84
C GLN A 343 0.55 -19.93 -7.86
N GLN A 344 1.40 -20.85 -7.39
CA GLN A 344 2.22 -21.68 -8.28
C GLN A 344 1.39 -22.61 -9.16
N ASN A 345 0.27 -23.13 -8.67
CA ASN A 345 -0.47 -24.19 -9.35
C ASN A 345 -1.77 -23.73 -10.04
N ILE A 346 -2.28 -22.52 -9.74
CA ILE A 346 -3.61 -22.09 -10.19
C ILE A 346 -3.78 -22.09 -11.70
N HIS A 347 -2.71 -21.81 -12.46
CA HIS A 347 -2.72 -21.87 -13.92
C HIS A 347 -3.24 -23.22 -14.44
N THR A 348 -2.84 -24.34 -13.82
CA THR A 348 -3.27 -25.69 -14.24
C THR A 348 -4.78 -25.92 -14.08
N TYR A 349 -5.39 -25.30 -13.07
CA TYR A 349 -6.86 -25.32 -12.90
C TYR A 349 -7.53 -24.58 -14.05
N ILE A 350 -7.04 -23.40 -14.39
CA ILE A 350 -7.61 -22.56 -15.44
C ILE A 350 -7.48 -23.24 -16.80
N GLU A 351 -6.29 -23.76 -17.12
CA GLU A 351 -6.01 -24.52 -18.34
C GLU A 351 -6.98 -25.69 -18.51
N SER A 352 -7.12 -26.52 -17.48
CA SER A 352 -7.99 -27.71 -17.54
C SER A 352 -9.49 -27.38 -17.52
N ALA A 353 -9.92 -26.45 -16.66
CA ALA A 353 -11.34 -26.10 -16.51
C ALA A 353 -11.89 -25.34 -17.73
N LEU A 354 -11.06 -24.50 -18.36
CA LEU A 354 -11.45 -23.74 -19.54
C LEU A 354 -11.11 -24.45 -20.85
N GLY A 355 -10.14 -25.37 -20.84
CA GLY A 355 -9.63 -26.01 -22.05
C GLY A 355 -8.73 -25.08 -22.87
N VAL A 356 -7.99 -24.20 -22.18
CA VAL A 356 -7.06 -23.24 -22.79
C VAL A 356 -5.63 -23.77 -22.75
N ALA A 357 -4.77 -23.27 -23.62
CA ALA A 357 -3.38 -23.69 -23.70
C ALA A 357 -2.58 -23.26 -22.47
N ALA A 358 -1.49 -23.98 -22.19
CA ALA A 358 -0.56 -23.62 -21.13
C ALA A 358 0.06 -22.24 -21.37
N GLY A 359 0.11 -21.41 -20.33
CA GLY A 359 0.59 -20.03 -20.42
C GLY A 359 -0.33 -19.08 -21.21
N SER A 360 -1.61 -19.46 -21.40
CA SER A 360 -2.65 -18.55 -21.90
C SER A 360 -2.82 -17.32 -21.00
N ASP A 361 -3.38 -16.25 -21.56
CA ASP A 361 -3.66 -15.01 -20.84
C ASP A 361 -4.54 -15.28 -19.61
N GLU A 362 -5.53 -16.18 -19.71
CA GLU A 362 -6.36 -16.57 -18.57
C GLU A 362 -5.54 -17.26 -17.47
N ALA A 363 -4.66 -18.18 -17.82
CA ALA A 363 -3.86 -18.93 -16.85
C ALA A 363 -2.83 -18.03 -16.15
N ASN A 364 -2.20 -17.12 -16.90
CA ASN A 364 -1.27 -16.13 -16.37
C ASN A 364 -1.99 -15.12 -15.47
N ALA A 365 -3.14 -14.60 -15.89
CA ALA A 365 -3.91 -13.61 -15.12
C ALA A 365 -4.25 -14.09 -13.71
N TRP A 366 -4.67 -15.35 -13.56
CA TRP A 366 -4.94 -15.92 -12.22
C TRP A 366 -3.66 -16.05 -11.39
N THR A 367 -2.55 -16.46 -12.02
CA THR A 367 -1.24 -16.55 -11.38
C THR A 367 -0.77 -15.18 -10.89
N ASP A 368 -0.94 -14.13 -11.70
CA ASP A 368 -0.50 -12.78 -11.40
C ASP A 368 -1.38 -12.09 -10.36
N VAL A 369 -2.70 -12.30 -10.38
CA VAL A 369 -3.60 -11.82 -9.31
C VAL A 369 -3.27 -12.47 -7.96
N PHE A 370 -3.02 -13.78 -7.92
CA PHE A 370 -2.58 -14.43 -6.68
C PHE A 370 -1.14 -14.07 -6.31
N GLY A 371 -0.28 -13.74 -7.28
CA GLY A 371 1.04 -13.16 -7.04
C GLY A 371 0.94 -11.79 -6.38
N ALA A 372 0.05 -10.92 -6.85
CA ALA A 372 -0.26 -9.62 -6.26
C ALA A 372 -0.77 -9.77 -4.82
N PHE A 373 -1.66 -10.73 -4.57
CA PHE A 373 -2.13 -11.08 -3.22
C PHE A 373 -0.98 -11.56 -2.31
N ASN A 374 -0.10 -12.42 -2.81
CA ASN A 374 1.00 -12.97 -2.03
C ASN A 374 2.04 -11.91 -1.63
N GLU A 375 2.27 -10.90 -2.45
CA GLU A 375 3.12 -9.75 -2.07
C GLU A 375 2.52 -8.97 -0.91
N ILE A 376 1.21 -8.68 -0.95
CA ILE A 376 0.51 -8.03 0.16
C ILE A 376 0.55 -8.91 1.42
N LEU A 377 0.34 -10.22 1.27
CA LEU A 377 0.35 -11.18 2.37
C LEU A 377 1.73 -11.30 3.03
N LYS A 378 2.80 -11.34 2.23
CA LYS A 378 4.18 -11.36 2.71
C LYS A 378 4.48 -10.13 3.56
N TYR A 379 4.15 -8.96 3.06
CA TYR A 379 4.37 -7.71 3.77
C TYR A 379 3.55 -7.63 5.07
N SER A 380 2.25 -7.94 5.00
CA SER A 380 1.35 -7.88 6.16
C SER A 380 1.74 -8.88 7.26
N SER A 381 2.37 -10.00 6.87
CA SER A 381 2.91 -10.98 7.83
C SER A 381 4.09 -10.41 8.61
N VAL A 382 4.97 -9.63 7.98
CA VAL A 382 6.11 -8.97 8.64
C VAL A 382 5.63 -7.90 9.61
N GLU A 383 4.68 -7.05 9.21
CA GLU A 383 4.05 -6.05 10.10
C GLU A 383 3.39 -6.73 11.30
N LYS A 384 2.66 -7.84 11.10
CA LYS A 384 2.00 -8.57 12.19
C LYS A 384 2.95 -9.16 13.23
N ILE A 385 4.18 -9.52 12.83
CA ILE A 385 5.20 -10.08 13.74
C ILE A 385 5.95 -8.98 14.49
N GLY A 386 5.73 -7.69 14.16
CA GLY A 386 6.40 -6.56 14.81
C GLY A 386 7.87 -6.42 14.41
N LEU A 387 8.23 -6.84 13.19
CA LEU A 387 9.57 -6.70 12.61
C LEU A 387 9.66 -5.53 11.61
N SER A 388 8.65 -4.65 11.57
CA SER A 388 8.62 -3.44 10.75
C SER A 388 9.27 -2.27 11.47
#